data_AF-A7SU85-F1
#
_entry.id   AF-A7SU85-F1
#
_cell.length_a   1.000
_cell.length_b   1.000
_cell.length_c   1.000
_cell.angle_alpha   90.00
_cell.angle_beta   90.00
_cell.angle_gamma   90.00
#
_symmetry.space_group_name_H-M   'P 1'
#
loop_
_entity.id
_entity.type
_entity.pdbx_description
1 polymer ?
#
loop_
_entity_poly.entity_id
_entity_poly.type
_entity_poly.pdbx_seq_one_letter_code
_entity_poly.pdbx_strand_id
1 'polypeptide(L)'
;MAENVLDVYAEYSSYDGTEKGRLSLEISSWRTKLVRDLKNVIQKQLKIPRCDQTLTYREQVLSDDSVLLSSLYLREKDVLQLQFLASGKLDEMNELISNLKEFAEAITDDSKRHDEILTLVESRCESTSEDEEDANPLFPMSKYDLVLRALENLAFMYFIPWKSNQSTAQRHYFVQEGGFGTFLIVFTFSHKRYQIDSNTSKPKRSWYRATNEPSNLERRLARYNNEQQMLEMHCLSLLWNFSETSHDRLHAMRRGAVEKVVDALLLDPHMQAPEEDDFWVTVSLNETAVGCLVQYAEFTGTQEAIAKDRATVNKLITMVECRLHDTTTSYYSMYSSQIAANTLFCCASSVRSPIDLVRSGVHVRMIELTRKLLAKQNDMAIRYYCCIFLGRVLCCPLIKLDSNTIKDIDKLLDKFMSLHKPEDISAWEEKHNYVWITMVPFITLAFAGGHSIRLKYDTVPTHALPWLPGSPATQRLGLFCLRHMCASPENCSLVRKEKLLPYLVCLKWYLDGKEREALDHCLRLFSPHEPPALSAIAKATLALIRGFQPTLRM
;
A
#
# COMPACT_ATOMS: atom_id res chain seq x y z
N MET A 1 32.62 -43.30 16.20
CA MET A 1 32.66 -42.61 14.90
C MET A 1 32.87 -41.15 15.20
N ALA A 2 34.00 -40.57 14.77
CA ALA A 2 34.26 -39.15 15.00
C ALA A 2 33.18 -38.33 14.28
N GLU A 3 32.56 -37.37 14.97
CA GLU A 3 31.64 -36.42 14.33
C GLU A 3 32.43 -35.68 13.25
N ASN A 4 32.04 -35.84 11.98
CA ASN A 4 32.61 -35.07 10.88
C ASN A 4 32.10 -33.62 11.02
N VAL A 5 32.83 -32.82 11.79
CA VAL A 5 32.67 -31.37 11.89
C VAL A 5 33.51 -30.72 10.79
N LEU A 6 32.97 -29.67 10.19
CA LEU A 6 33.68 -28.81 9.25
C LEU A 6 33.62 -27.39 9.79
N ASP A 7 34.78 -26.76 9.98
CA ASP A 7 34.88 -25.37 10.39
C ASP A 7 35.16 -24.50 9.17
N VAL A 8 34.24 -23.58 8.87
CA VAL A 8 34.38 -22.56 7.83
C VAL A 8 34.13 -21.18 8.39
N TYR A 9 34.49 -20.15 7.64
CA TYR A 9 34.22 -18.77 8.00
C TYR A 9 33.24 -18.13 7.03
N ALA A 10 32.40 -17.22 7.51
CA ALA A 10 31.66 -16.29 6.66
C ALA A 10 32.17 -14.86 6.90
N GLU A 11 32.75 -14.26 5.88
CA GLU A 11 32.95 -12.81 5.83
C GLU A 11 31.66 -12.18 5.37
N TYR A 12 31.09 -11.28 6.18
CA TYR A 12 29.76 -10.75 5.95
C TYR A 12 29.75 -9.24 5.79
N SER A 13 28.81 -8.74 4.99
CA SER A 13 28.53 -7.31 4.83
C SER A 13 27.06 -7.05 4.49
N SER A 14 26.46 -6.01 5.06
CA SER A 14 25.15 -5.52 4.61
C SER A 14 25.28 -4.79 3.27
N TYR A 15 24.20 -4.73 2.49
CA TYR A 15 24.20 -4.04 1.18
C TYR A 15 24.52 -2.55 1.27
N ASP A 16 24.18 -1.90 2.39
CA ASP A 16 24.51 -0.49 2.65
C ASP A 16 25.93 -0.31 3.25
N GLY A 17 26.63 -1.40 3.55
CA GLY A 17 27.98 -1.41 4.10
C GLY A 17 28.07 -1.01 5.58
N THR A 18 26.94 -0.86 6.28
CA THR A 18 26.90 -0.46 7.69
C THR A 18 27.31 -1.59 8.64
N GLU A 19 26.93 -2.83 8.33
CA GLU A 19 27.31 -4.02 9.10
C GLU A 19 28.35 -4.81 8.32
N LYS A 20 29.50 -5.14 8.95
CA LYS A 20 30.51 -6.01 8.36
C LYS A 20 31.31 -6.76 9.41
N GLY A 21 31.79 -7.94 9.08
CA GLY A 21 32.60 -8.73 10.00
C GLY A 21 32.93 -10.13 9.49
N ARG A 22 33.34 -10.98 10.41
CA ARG A 22 33.65 -12.39 10.15
C ARG A 22 33.04 -13.28 11.23
N LEU A 23 32.47 -14.38 10.81
CA LEU A 23 31.81 -15.36 11.67
C LEU A 23 32.46 -16.74 11.50
N SER A 24 32.65 -17.48 12.60
CA SER A 24 33.05 -18.88 12.57
C SER A 24 31.81 -19.77 12.51
N LEU A 25 31.79 -20.73 11.59
CA LEU A 25 30.66 -21.61 11.33
C LEU A 25 31.12 -23.06 11.50
N GLU A 26 30.75 -23.65 12.63
CA GLU A 26 30.97 -25.08 12.90
C GLU A 26 29.75 -25.86 12.42
N ILE A 27 29.96 -26.78 11.46
CA ILE A 27 28.88 -27.54 10.84
C ILE A 27 29.07 -29.03 11.14
N SER A 28 28.29 -29.54 12.10
CA SER A 28 28.29 -30.97 12.42
C SER A 28 27.59 -31.79 11.33
N SER A 29 28.15 -32.96 11.03
CA SER A 29 27.65 -33.87 9.98
C SER A 29 27.49 -33.19 8.62
N TRP A 30 28.39 -32.25 8.29
CA TRP A 30 28.26 -31.35 7.13
C TRP A 30 28.03 -32.08 5.79
N ARG A 31 28.52 -33.32 5.64
CA ARG A 31 28.40 -34.10 4.40
C ARG A 31 26.95 -34.37 3.97
N THR A 32 26.02 -34.39 4.93
CA THR A 32 24.58 -34.60 4.69
C THR A 32 23.76 -33.31 4.81
N LYS A 33 24.41 -32.16 5.05
CA LYS A 33 23.76 -30.87 5.21
C LYS A 33 23.61 -30.18 3.86
N LEU A 34 22.57 -29.36 3.75
CA LEU A 34 22.28 -28.54 2.58
C LEU A 34 22.77 -27.11 2.78
N VAL A 35 22.85 -26.34 1.69
CA VAL A 35 23.05 -24.87 1.74
C VAL A 35 22.02 -24.22 2.66
N ARG A 36 20.76 -24.69 2.64
CA ARG A 36 19.71 -24.23 3.57
C ARG A 36 20.11 -24.37 5.04
N ASP A 37 20.77 -25.46 5.41
CA ASP A 37 21.17 -25.71 6.80
C ASP A 37 22.28 -24.77 7.24
N LEU A 38 23.24 -24.48 6.34
CA LEU A 38 24.26 -23.46 6.57
C LEU A 38 23.63 -22.08 6.79
N LYS A 39 22.67 -21.69 5.93
CA LYS A 39 21.95 -20.43 6.10
C LYS A 39 21.14 -20.36 7.39
N ASN A 40 20.58 -21.48 7.85
CA ASN A 40 19.89 -21.56 9.14
C ASN A 40 20.86 -21.32 10.32
N VAL A 41 22.09 -21.84 10.26
CA VAL A 41 23.13 -21.55 11.27
C VAL A 41 23.45 -20.05 11.27
N ILE A 42 23.64 -19.45 10.10
CA ILE A 42 23.90 -18.01 9.95
C ILE A 42 22.72 -17.19 10.49
N GLN A 43 21.48 -17.55 10.17
CA GLN A 43 20.28 -16.87 10.67
C GLN A 43 20.24 -16.89 12.20
N LYS A 44 20.55 -18.03 12.82
CA LYS A 44 20.53 -18.15 14.28
C LYS A 44 21.59 -17.27 14.95
N GLN A 45 22.79 -17.19 14.36
CA GLN A 45 23.92 -16.47 14.93
C GLN A 45 23.89 -14.96 14.65
N LEU A 46 23.54 -14.55 13.42
CA LEU A 46 23.55 -13.13 13.00
C LEU A 46 22.16 -12.49 12.99
N LYS A 47 21.10 -13.26 13.24
CA LYS A 47 19.71 -12.79 13.17
C LYS A 47 19.33 -12.20 11.80
N ILE A 48 19.89 -12.79 10.74
CA ILE A 48 19.62 -12.40 9.34
C ILE A 48 18.66 -13.43 8.74
N PRO A 49 17.49 -13.02 8.20
CA PRO A 49 16.56 -13.93 7.55
C PRO A 49 17.25 -14.75 6.44
N ARG A 50 17.05 -16.07 6.41
CA ARG A 50 17.65 -16.97 5.40
C ARG A 50 17.39 -16.47 3.98
N CYS A 51 16.18 -15.99 3.71
CA CYS A 51 15.78 -15.47 2.40
C CYS A 51 16.56 -14.22 1.96
N ASP A 52 17.17 -13.48 2.90
CA ASP A 52 18.00 -12.30 2.60
C ASP A 52 19.49 -12.63 2.44
N GLN A 53 19.90 -13.88 2.70
CA GLN A 53 21.31 -14.28 2.66
C GLN A 53 21.75 -14.64 1.24
N THR A 54 22.63 -13.81 0.68
CA THR A 54 23.38 -14.11 -0.54
C THR A 54 24.76 -14.65 -0.17
N LEU A 55 24.93 -15.97 -0.29
CA LEU A 55 26.20 -16.64 -0.07
C LEU A 55 26.97 -16.82 -1.38
N THR A 56 28.25 -16.50 -1.38
CA THR A 56 29.15 -16.69 -2.51
C THR A 56 30.38 -17.47 -2.05
N TYR A 57 30.76 -18.49 -2.81
CA TYR A 57 31.98 -19.27 -2.59
C TYR A 57 32.67 -19.51 -3.92
N ARG A 58 33.98 -19.22 -4.01
CA ARG A 58 34.77 -19.28 -5.26
C ARG A 58 34.08 -18.57 -6.43
N GLU A 59 33.63 -17.34 -6.20
CA GLU A 59 32.93 -16.49 -7.18
C GLU A 59 31.57 -17.04 -7.65
N GLN A 60 31.11 -18.16 -7.12
CA GLN A 60 29.82 -18.74 -7.42
C GLN A 60 28.80 -18.41 -6.33
N VAL A 61 27.67 -17.82 -6.74
CA VAL A 61 26.54 -17.55 -5.84
C VAL A 61 25.81 -18.86 -5.54
N LEU A 62 25.72 -19.22 -4.26
CA LEU A 62 25.02 -20.39 -3.74
C LEU A 62 23.52 -20.09 -3.65
N SER A 63 22.87 -20.08 -4.81
CA SER A 63 21.47 -19.69 -4.98
C SER A 63 20.48 -20.85 -4.79
N ASP A 64 20.92 -22.09 -4.97
CA ASP A 64 20.11 -23.29 -4.74
C ASP A 64 20.30 -23.82 -3.31
N ASP A 65 19.28 -23.60 -2.47
CA ASP A 65 19.24 -24.03 -1.07
C ASP A 65 19.22 -25.56 -0.91
N SER A 66 18.91 -26.31 -1.97
CA SER A 66 18.84 -27.79 -1.97
C SER A 66 20.16 -28.49 -2.29
N VAL A 67 21.22 -27.72 -2.56
CA VAL A 67 22.55 -28.27 -2.84
C VAL A 67 23.19 -28.81 -1.56
N LEU A 68 23.76 -30.01 -1.64
CA LEU A 68 24.55 -30.60 -0.55
C LEU A 68 25.87 -29.86 -0.36
N LEU A 69 26.23 -29.54 0.88
CA LEU A 69 27.51 -28.90 1.19
C LEU A 69 28.71 -29.75 0.75
N SER A 70 28.60 -31.07 0.79
CA SER A 70 29.63 -32.01 0.28
C SER A 70 29.94 -31.85 -1.20
N SER A 71 29.01 -31.32 -1.99
CA SER A 71 29.21 -31.07 -3.42
C SER A 71 29.91 -29.74 -3.72
N LEU A 72 30.02 -28.85 -2.72
CA LEU A 72 30.67 -27.55 -2.86
C LEU A 72 32.20 -27.61 -2.70
N TYR A 73 32.75 -28.78 -2.37
CA TYR A 73 34.19 -29.00 -2.12
C TYR A 73 34.79 -28.02 -1.09
N LEU A 74 33.98 -27.66 -0.09
CA LEU A 74 34.41 -26.87 1.07
C LEU A 74 35.51 -27.62 1.83
N ARG A 75 36.51 -26.87 2.29
CA ARG A 75 37.63 -27.34 3.09
C ARG A 75 37.63 -26.61 4.43
N GLU A 76 38.31 -27.22 5.39
CA GLU A 76 38.56 -26.63 6.68
C GLU A 76 39.17 -25.22 6.53
N LYS A 77 38.60 -24.24 7.24
CA LYS A 77 38.95 -22.82 7.25
C LYS A 77 38.68 -22.06 5.95
N ASP A 78 37.93 -22.64 5.02
CA ASP A 78 37.46 -21.89 3.85
C ASP A 78 36.60 -20.69 4.25
N VAL A 79 36.57 -19.67 3.39
CA VAL A 79 35.81 -18.44 3.61
C VAL A 79 34.70 -18.31 2.58
N LEU A 80 33.46 -18.19 3.06
CA LEU A 80 32.30 -17.79 2.28
C LEU A 80 32.13 -16.28 2.38
N GLN A 81 31.66 -15.65 1.31
CA GLN A 81 31.24 -14.25 1.31
C GLN A 81 29.72 -14.20 1.50
N LEU A 82 29.26 -13.47 2.51
CA LEU A 82 27.85 -13.28 2.83
C LEU A 82 27.48 -11.80 2.60
N GLN A 83 26.50 -11.58 1.72
CA GLN A 83 25.81 -10.30 1.59
C GLN A 83 24.37 -10.43 2.04
N PHE A 84 23.85 -9.42 2.72
CA PHE A 84 22.50 -9.43 3.26
C PHE A 84 21.90 -8.03 3.37
N LEU A 85 20.60 -7.96 3.62
CA LEU A 85 19.88 -6.70 3.79
C LEU A 85 20.16 -6.04 5.14
N ALA A 86 19.71 -6.66 6.23
CA ALA A 86 19.94 -6.22 7.60
C ALA A 86 19.71 -7.37 8.59
N SER A 87 20.22 -7.20 9.82
CA SER A 87 19.84 -8.04 10.96
C SER A 87 18.49 -7.58 11.58
N GLY A 88 17.70 -8.52 12.09
CA GLY A 88 16.36 -8.27 12.64
C GLY A 88 16.11 -8.91 14.01
N LYS A 89 15.01 -8.57 14.65
CA LYS A 89 14.59 -9.14 15.94
C LYS A 89 13.82 -10.45 15.78
N LEU A 90 14.46 -11.44 15.15
CA LEU A 90 13.79 -12.66 14.69
C LEU A 90 13.24 -13.53 15.84
N ASP A 91 13.97 -13.61 16.96
CA ASP A 91 13.58 -14.46 18.09
C ASP A 91 12.26 -14.00 18.72
N GLU A 92 12.08 -12.70 18.91
CA GLU A 92 10.86 -12.10 19.48
C GLU A 92 9.65 -12.30 18.56
N MET A 93 9.86 -12.28 17.24
CA MET A 93 8.79 -12.50 16.27
C MET A 93 8.27 -13.94 16.27
N ASN A 94 9.06 -14.93 16.70
CA ASN A 94 8.65 -16.34 16.67
C ASN A 94 7.41 -16.60 17.52
N GLU A 95 7.33 -15.99 18.71
CA GLU A 95 6.17 -16.13 19.60
C GLU A 95 4.91 -15.54 18.96
N LEU A 96 5.02 -14.34 18.36
CA LEU A 96 3.90 -13.68 17.68
C LEU A 96 3.41 -14.49 16.48
N ILE A 97 4.33 -15.07 15.70
CA ILE A 97 4.00 -15.95 14.57
C ILE A 97 3.38 -17.26 15.07
N SER A 98 3.82 -17.81 16.21
CA SER A 98 3.23 -18.99 16.83
C SER A 98 1.78 -18.73 17.24
N ASN A 99 1.52 -17.63 17.95
CA ASN A 99 0.18 -17.23 18.38
C ASN A 99 -0.77 -17.09 17.18
N LEU A 100 -0.29 -16.51 16.09
CA LEU A 100 -1.07 -16.40 14.85
C LEU A 100 -1.38 -17.77 14.22
N LYS A 101 -0.41 -18.70 14.23
CA LYS A 101 -0.57 -20.07 13.71
C LYS A 101 -1.54 -20.88 14.56
N GLU A 102 -1.40 -20.84 15.87
CA GLU A 102 -2.30 -21.51 16.81
C GLU A 102 -3.75 -21.02 16.66
N PHE A 103 -3.93 -19.70 16.48
CA PHE A 103 -5.26 -19.15 16.20
C PHE A 103 -5.80 -19.62 14.84
N ALA A 104 -4.97 -19.60 13.79
CA ALA A 104 -5.34 -20.06 12.45
C ALA A 104 -5.68 -21.56 12.40
N GLU A 105 -4.96 -22.39 13.15
CA GLU A 105 -5.25 -23.81 13.31
C GLU A 105 -6.59 -23.99 14.04
N ALA A 106 -6.84 -23.26 15.13
CA ALA A 106 -8.08 -23.34 15.88
C ALA A 106 -9.33 -22.96 15.04
N ILE A 107 -9.21 -22.00 14.11
CA ILE A 107 -10.32 -21.63 13.20
C ILE A 107 -10.49 -22.59 12.02
N THR A 108 -9.49 -23.41 11.68
CA THR A 108 -9.52 -24.32 10.52
C THR A 108 -9.80 -25.78 10.88
N ASP A 109 -9.42 -26.23 12.08
CA ASP A 109 -9.64 -27.61 12.56
C ASP A 109 -11.12 -27.93 12.85
N ASP A 110 -11.96 -26.89 13.01
CA ASP A 110 -13.39 -27.05 13.22
C ASP A 110 -14.13 -27.38 11.90
N SER A 111 -13.99 -28.64 11.51
CA SER A 111 -14.48 -29.33 10.29
C SER A 111 -16.00 -29.30 10.03
N LYS A 112 -16.73 -28.27 10.49
CA LYS A 112 -18.17 -28.08 10.23
C LYS A 112 -18.59 -26.68 9.74
N ARG A 113 -17.69 -25.74 9.45
CA ARG A 113 -18.09 -24.35 9.12
C ARG A 113 -17.68 -23.90 7.72
N HIS A 114 -18.33 -24.48 6.71
CA HIS A 114 -18.41 -23.91 5.35
C HIS A 114 -19.41 -22.75 5.25
N ASP A 115 -20.09 -22.41 6.35
CA ASP A 115 -21.05 -21.31 6.39
C ASP A 115 -20.30 -19.96 6.53
N GLU A 116 -20.80 -18.96 5.80
CA GLU A 116 -20.35 -17.56 5.88
C GLU A 116 -20.62 -16.94 7.27
N ILE A 117 -21.46 -17.59 8.08
CA ILE A 117 -22.02 -17.07 9.33
C ILE A 117 -21.46 -17.85 10.54
N LEU A 118 -21.03 -17.14 11.58
CA LEU A 118 -20.63 -17.73 12.86
C LEU A 118 -21.86 -17.84 13.77
N THR A 119 -22.16 -19.02 14.28
CA THR A 119 -23.38 -19.21 15.10
C THR A 119 -23.06 -19.18 16.59
N LEU A 120 -23.80 -18.33 17.32
CA LEU A 120 -23.89 -18.36 18.78
C LEU A 120 -25.09 -19.24 19.20
N VAL A 121 -24.81 -20.21 20.06
CA VAL A 121 -25.81 -21.11 20.63
C VAL A 121 -26.05 -20.71 22.08
N GLU A 122 -27.32 -20.71 22.51
CA GLU A 122 -27.68 -20.59 23.91
C GLU A 122 -27.24 -21.88 24.64
N SER A 123 -26.01 -21.92 25.14
CA SER A 123 -25.59 -22.98 26.05
C SER A 123 -26.47 -22.91 27.31
N ARG A 124 -26.93 -24.06 27.80
CA ARG A 124 -27.66 -24.19 29.07
C ARG A 124 -26.74 -23.84 30.25
N CYS A 125 -26.47 -22.56 30.49
CA CYS A 125 -25.88 -22.10 31.74
C CYS A 125 -27.01 -21.89 32.75
N GLU A 126 -27.42 -22.96 33.44
CA GLU A 126 -28.34 -22.91 34.59
C GLU A 126 -27.59 -22.68 35.92
N SER A 127 -26.31 -22.29 35.91
CA SER A 127 -25.55 -22.00 37.13
C SER A 127 -25.15 -20.53 37.22
N THR A 128 -25.46 -19.97 38.39
CA THR A 128 -25.24 -18.61 38.84
C THR A 128 -23.80 -18.37 39.26
N SER A 129 -23.01 -17.66 38.45
CA SER A 129 -21.88 -16.83 38.88
C SER A 129 -21.58 -15.78 37.81
N GLU A 130 -21.26 -14.57 38.24
CA GLU A 130 -20.99 -13.40 37.36
C GLU A 130 -19.63 -13.52 36.63
N ASP A 131 -18.84 -14.56 36.90
CA ASP A 131 -17.47 -14.74 36.42
C ASP A 131 -17.29 -15.72 35.23
N GLU A 132 -18.36 -16.32 34.68
CA GLU A 132 -18.26 -17.17 33.47
C GLU A 132 -18.47 -16.36 32.18
N GLU A 133 -17.64 -15.33 31.97
CA GLU A 133 -17.63 -14.47 30.77
C GLU A 133 -17.22 -15.19 29.46
N ASP A 134 -16.76 -16.44 29.53
CA ASP A 134 -16.08 -17.16 28.44
C ASP A 134 -16.96 -18.19 27.69
N ALA A 135 -18.29 -18.06 27.80
CA ALA A 135 -19.23 -19.12 27.45
C ALA A 135 -19.51 -19.34 25.95
N ASN A 136 -18.67 -18.86 25.01
CA ASN A 136 -18.64 -19.45 23.66
C ASN A 136 -17.56 -20.53 23.62
N PRO A 137 -17.93 -21.82 23.75
CA PRO A 137 -16.95 -22.89 23.84
C PRO A 137 -16.09 -23.07 22.59
N LEU A 138 -16.44 -22.44 21.45
CA LEU A 138 -15.65 -22.51 20.23
C LEU A 138 -14.48 -21.50 20.18
N PHE A 139 -14.69 -20.27 20.63
CA PHE A 139 -13.68 -19.20 20.59
C PHE A 139 -13.74 -18.38 21.89
N PRO A 140 -13.04 -18.80 22.95
CA PRO A 140 -12.94 -18.03 24.19
C PRO A 140 -12.24 -16.69 23.94
N MET A 141 -12.59 -15.67 24.71
CA MET A 141 -12.08 -14.30 24.50
C MET A 141 -10.56 -14.22 24.64
N SER A 142 -9.99 -15.05 25.50
CA SER A 142 -8.55 -15.20 25.67
C SER A 142 -7.78 -15.51 24.38
N LYS A 143 -8.42 -16.17 23.39
CA LYS A 143 -7.80 -16.41 22.08
C LYS A 143 -7.78 -15.16 21.18
N TYR A 144 -8.82 -14.31 21.27
CA TYR A 144 -8.84 -13.03 20.56
C TYR A 144 -7.73 -12.12 21.09
N ASP A 145 -7.59 -11.98 22.40
CA ASP A 145 -6.56 -11.13 23.02
C ASP A 145 -5.15 -11.45 22.52
N LEU A 146 -4.80 -12.74 22.44
CA LEU A 146 -3.47 -13.18 22.00
C LEU A 146 -3.21 -12.86 20.52
N VAL A 147 -4.18 -13.15 19.64
CA VAL A 147 -4.01 -12.88 18.20
C VAL A 147 -4.03 -11.38 17.90
N LEU A 148 -4.86 -10.59 18.59
CA LEU A 148 -4.90 -9.14 18.45
C LEU A 148 -3.55 -8.51 18.81
N ARG A 149 -2.97 -8.89 19.96
CA ARG A 149 -1.64 -8.44 20.38
C ARG A 149 -0.55 -8.88 19.40
N ALA A 150 -0.63 -10.09 18.86
CA ALA A 150 0.32 -10.58 17.88
C ALA A 150 0.28 -9.74 16.59
N LEU A 151 -0.92 -9.48 16.06
CA LEU A 151 -1.13 -8.65 14.87
C LEU A 151 -0.65 -7.21 15.09
N GLU A 152 -1.00 -6.61 16.23
CA GLU A 152 -0.59 -5.25 16.61
C GLU A 152 0.94 -5.13 16.71
N ASN A 153 1.58 -6.04 17.44
CA ASN A 153 3.03 -6.01 17.62
C ASN A 153 3.75 -6.21 16.29
N LEU A 154 3.32 -7.17 15.46
CA LEU A 154 3.88 -7.34 14.11
C LEU A 154 3.75 -6.05 13.29
N ALA A 155 2.58 -5.43 13.29
CA ALA A 155 2.30 -4.21 12.53
C ALA A 155 3.13 -3.02 13.00
N PHE A 156 3.19 -2.75 14.30
CA PHE A 156 3.69 -1.48 14.84
C PHE A 156 5.06 -1.57 15.54
N MET A 157 5.52 -2.76 15.93
CA MET A 157 6.85 -2.93 16.55
C MET A 157 7.89 -3.48 15.57
N TYR A 158 7.45 -4.21 14.53
CA TYR A 158 8.38 -4.88 13.60
C TYR A 158 8.27 -4.42 12.14
N PHE A 159 7.10 -4.03 11.64
CA PHE A 159 6.97 -3.60 10.24
C PHE A 159 7.18 -2.10 10.03
N ILE A 160 7.33 -1.34 11.11
CA ILE A 160 7.72 0.07 11.09
C ILE A 160 9.00 0.28 11.94
N PRO A 161 9.75 1.39 11.77
CA PRO A 161 9.53 2.46 10.80
C PRO A 161 9.66 1.98 9.36
N TRP A 162 8.87 2.57 8.46
CA TRP A 162 9.09 2.40 7.02
C TRP A 162 10.43 2.97 6.59
N LYS A 163 10.89 2.59 5.39
CA LYS A 163 12.20 2.90 4.81
C LYS A 163 13.37 2.36 5.65
N SER A 164 13.11 1.35 6.49
CA SER A 164 14.10 0.67 7.32
C SER A 164 14.50 -0.68 6.73
N ASN A 165 15.80 -0.89 6.53
CA ASN A 165 16.32 -2.20 6.11
C ASN A 165 15.98 -3.29 7.14
N GLN A 166 16.00 -2.97 8.43
CA GLN A 166 15.62 -3.90 9.49
C GLN A 166 14.14 -4.30 9.42
N SER A 167 13.23 -3.33 9.27
CA SER A 167 11.79 -3.63 9.15
C SER A 167 11.48 -4.42 7.88
N THR A 168 12.20 -4.16 6.79
CA THR A 168 12.12 -4.94 5.55
C THR A 168 12.57 -6.39 5.76
N ALA A 169 13.72 -6.61 6.40
CA ALA A 169 14.21 -7.95 6.75
C ALA A 169 13.21 -8.70 7.65
N GLN A 170 12.57 -8.01 8.60
CA GLN A 170 11.54 -8.59 9.46
C GLN A 170 10.28 -9.01 8.68
N ARG A 171 9.85 -8.23 7.68
CA ARG A 171 8.76 -8.65 6.77
C ARG A 171 9.13 -9.88 5.93
N HIS A 172 10.35 -9.92 5.41
CA HIS A 172 10.84 -11.10 4.67
C HIS A 172 10.86 -12.34 5.56
N TYR A 173 11.32 -12.20 6.82
CA TYR A 173 11.29 -13.28 7.80
C TYR A 173 9.85 -13.75 8.10
N PHE A 174 8.92 -12.83 8.31
CA PHE A 174 7.51 -13.15 8.50
C PHE A 174 6.93 -13.99 7.35
N VAL A 175 7.28 -13.67 6.10
CA VAL A 175 6.90 -14.47 4.93
C VAL A 175 7.60 -15.83 4.93
N GLN A 176 8.90 -15.85 5.21
CA GLN A 176 9.73 -17.07 5.25
C GLN A 176 9.17 -18.11 6.22
N GLU A 177 8.71 -17.69 7.40
CA GLU A 177 8.17 -18.57 8.43
C GLU A 177 6.70 -18.94 8.20
N GLY A 178 6.13 -18.59 7.03
CA GLY A 178 4.73 -18.88 6.69
C GLY A 178 3.72 -17.96 7.39
N GLY A 179 4.19 -16.90 8.06
CA GLY A 179 3.36 -15.95 8.78
C GLY A 179 2.32 -15.27 7.89
N PHE A 180 2.70 -14.83 6.68
CA PHE A 180 1.76 -14.16 5.77
C PHE A 180 0.62 -15.07 5.29
N GLY A 181 0.91 -16.35 5.04
CA GLY A 181 -0.13 -17.32 4.69
C GLY A 181 -1.12 -17.53 5.83
N THR A 182 -0.60 -17.68 7.03
CA THR A 182 -1.37 -17.83 8.28
C THR A 182 -2.25 -16.60 8.53
N PHE A 183 -1.66 -15.41 8.40
CA PHE A 183 -2.36 -14.12 8.51
C PHE A 183 -3.58 -14.05 7.58
N LEU A 184 -3.47 -14.48 6.32
CA LEU A 184 -4.61 -14.42 5.40
C LEU A 184 -5.77 -15.33 5.79
N ILE A 185 -5.50 -16.43 6.49
CA ILE A 185 -6.57 -17.29 7.05
C ILE A 185 -7.30 -16.51 8.13
N VAL A 186 -6.56 -15.88 9.06
CA VAL A 186 -7.14 -15.05 10.12
C VAL A 186 -7.89 -13.85 9.56
N PHE A 187 -7.34 -13.17 8.55
CA PHE A 187 -8.01 -12.04 7.90
C PHE A 187 -9.27 -12.49 7.16
N THR A 188 -9.27 -13.67 6.53
CA THR A 188 -10.52 -14.22 5.93
C THR A 188 -11.57 -14.50 6.99
N PHE A 189 -11.15 -15.03 8.14
CA PHE A 189 -12.06 -15.25 9.26
C PHE A 189 -12.62 -13.93 9.80
N SER A 190 -11.80 -12.87 9.92
CA SER A 190 -12.21 -11.57 10.49
C SER A 190 -13.40 -10.91 9.78
N HIS A 191 -13.62 -11.20 8.49
CA HIS A 191 -14.78 -10.69 7.74
C HIS A 191 -16.12 -11.35 8.11
N LYS A 192 -16.10 -12.51 8.76
CA LYS A 192 -17.34 -13.17 9.19
C LYS A 192 -18.03 -12.34 10.27
N ARG A 193 -19.32 -12.60 10.49
CA ARG A 193 -20.09 -12.02 11.61
C ARG A 193 -20.83 -13.11 12.35
N TYR A 194 -20.98 -12.92 13.66
CA TYR A 194 -21.80 -13.78 14.50
C TYR A 194 -23.28 -13.50 14.29
N GLN A 195 -24.09 -14.56 14.39
CA GLN A 195 -25.54 -14.53 14.40
C GLN A 195 -26.07 -15.53 15.45
N ILE A 196 -27.30 -15.31 15.90
CA ILE A 196 -27.98 -16.19 16.85
C ILE A 196 -28.60 -17.37 16.09
N ASP A 197 -28.44 -18.60 16.59
CA ASP A 197 -29.10 -19.77 16.02
C ASP A 197 -30.63 -19.69 16.19
N SER A 198 -31.33 -19.43 15.09
CA SER A 198 -32.80 -19.41 15.03
C SER A 198 -33.49 -20.73 15.43
N ASN A 199 -32.77 -21.86 15.46
CA ASN A 199 -33.34 -23.15 15.90
C ASN A 199 -33.32 -23.33 17.42
N THR A 200 -32.52 -22.54 18.15
CA THR A 200 -32.50 -22.56 19.63
C THR A 200 -33.41 -21.52 20.27
N SER A 201 -33.79 -20.47 19.53
CA SER A 201 -34.77 -19.46 19.93
C SER A 201 -36.22 -19.97 19.83
N LYS A 202 -36.54 -21.10 20.46
CA LYS A 202 -37.97 -21.35 20.80
C LYS A 202 -38.38 -20.30 21.83
N PRO A 203 -39.42 -19.50 21.57
CA PRO A 203 -39.84 -18.48 22.51
C PRO A 203 -40.37 -19.18 23.75
N LYS A 204 -39.59 -19.18 24.85
CA LYS A 204 -40.20 -19.28 26.17
C LYS A 204 -41.07 -18.04 26.29
N ARG A 205 -42.37 -18.19 26.03
CA ARG A 205 -43.43 -17.19 26.25
C ARG A 205 -43.38 -16.75 27.72
N SER A 206 -42.52 -15.79 28.03
CA SER A 206 -42.60 -15.00 29.25
C SER A 206 -43.41 -13.77 28.90
N TRP A 207 -44.66 -13.73 29.37
CA TRP A 207 -45.60 -12.61 29.19
C TRP A 207 -45.21 -11.37 30.01
N TYR A 208 -43.96 -11.30 30.49
CA TYR A 208 -43.40 -10.21 31.24
C TYR A 208 -41.98 -9.92 30.73
N ARG A 209 -41.85 -8.96 29.81
CA ARG A 209 -40.69 -8.06 29.73
C ARG A 209 -41.07 -6.83 28.91
N ALA A 210 -41.61 -5.85 29.62
CA ALA A 210 -41.67 -4.45 29.19
C ALA A 210 -40.44 -3.72 29.75
N THR A 211 -39.25 -4.18 29.34
CA THR A 211 -37.98 -3.50 29.62
C THR A 211 -37.19 -3.48 28.33
N ASN A 212 -36.82 -2.30 27.85
CA ASN A 212 -36.01 -2.07 26.63
C ASN A 212 -34.56 -2.59 26.75
N GLU A 213 -34.27 -3.52 27.68
CA GLU A 213 -32.92 -4.02 27.90
C GLU A 213 -32.64 -5.24 27.01
N PRO A 214 -31.50 -5.25 26.28
CA PRO A 214 -31.12 -6.39 25.44
C PRO A 214 -30.92 -7.65 26.28
N SER A 215 -31.38 -8.77 25.73
CA SER A 215 -31.17 -10.10 26.28
C SER A 215 -29.67 -10.38 26.46
N ASN A 216 -29.33 -11.32 27.36
CA ASN A 216 -27.93 -11.75 27.56
C ASN A 216 -27.31 -12.22 26.23
N LEU A 217 -28.09 -12.94 25.41
CA LEU A 217 -27.63 -13.43 24.11
C LEU A 217 -27.37 -12.31 23.10
N GLU A 218 -28.20 -11.26 23.07
CA GLU A 218 -27.97 -10.07 22.25
C GLU A 218 -26.72 -9.28 22.70
N ARG A 219 -26.51 -9.14 24.02
CA ARG A 219 -25.28 -8.52 24.55
C ARG A 219 -24.03 -9.32 24.18
N ARG A 220 -24.09 -10.65 24.27
CA ARG A 220 -22.99 -11.53 23.85
C ARG A 220 -22.73 -11.43 22.35
N LEU A 221 -23.79 -11.42 21.53
CA LEU A 221 -23.69 -11.24 20.09
C LEU A 221 -22.95 -9.93 19.74
N ALA A 222 -23.36 -8.82 20.34
CA ALA A 222 -22.72 -7.52 20.15
C ALA A 222 -21.23 -7.57 20.53
N ARG A 223 -20.90 -8.12 21.70
CA ARG A 223 -19.50 -8.28 22.16
C ARG A 223 -18.65 -9.08 21.15
N TYR A 224 -19.11 -10.24 20.70
CA TYR A 224 -18.35 -11.07 19.75
C TYR A 224 -18.21 -10.42 18.37
N ASN A 225 -19.22 -9.67 17.91
CA ASN A 225 -19.12 -8.92 16.66
C ASN A 225 -18.14 -7.74 16.77
N ASN A 226 -18.10 -7.07 17.92
CA ASN A 226 -17.09 -6.04 18.19
C ASN A 226 -15.67 -6.63 18.13
N GLU A 227 -15.42 -7.77 18.79
CA GLU A 227 -14.11 -8.46 18.71
C GLU A 227 -13.74 -8.85 17.27
N GLN A 228 -14.74 -9.25 16.49
CA GLN A 228 -14.55 -9.61 15.09
C GLN A 228 -14.15 -8.40 14.23
N GLN A 229 -14.75 -7.25 14.48
CA GLN A 229 -14.38 -5.99 13.84
C GLN A 229 -12.99 -5.51 14.29
N MET A 230 -12.66 -5.63 15.57
CA MET A 230 -11.32 -5.34 16.09
C MET A 230 -10.27 -6.22 15.40
N LEU A 231 -10.54 -7.52 15.27
CA LEU A 231 -9.67 -8.45 14.55
C LEU A 231 -9.45 -8.02 13.09
N GLU A 232 -10.51 -7.59 12.41
CA GLU A 232 -10.43 -7.07 11.04
C GLU A 232 -9.58 -5.80 10.96
N MET A 233 -9.73 -4.87 11.91
CA MET A 233 -8.93 -3.64 11.99
C MET A 233 -7.44 -3.93 12.21
N HIS A 234 -7.09 -4.87 13.11
CA HIS A 234 -5.70 -5.27 13.33
C HIS A 234 -5.11 -6.01 12.13
N CYS A 235 -5.93 -6.81 11.42
CA CYS A 235 -5.51 -7.43 10.16
C CYS A 235 -5.20 -6.39 9.08
N LEU A 236 -6.07 -5.38 8.93
CA LEU A 236 -5.84 -4.26 8.01
C LEU A 236 -4.59 -3.46 8.40
N SER A 237 -4.37 -3.19 9.69
CA SER A 237 -3.18 -2.47 10.18
C SER A 237 -1.89 -3.23 9.88
N LEU A 238 -1.87 -4.55 10.11
CA LEU A 238 -0.75 -5.40 9.72
C LEU A 238 -0.52 -5.36 8.22
N LEU A 239 -1.59 -5.50 7.42
CA LEU A 239 -1.49 -5.49 5.96
C LEU A 239 -0.97 -4.15 5.43
N TRP A 240 -1.42 -3.04 6.01
CA TRP A 240 -0.96 -1.69 5.67
C TRP A 240 0.56 -1.61 5.88
N ASN A 241 1.03 -1.90 7.09
CA ASN A 241 2.45 -1.76 7.42
C ASN A 241 3.33 -2.83 6.75
N PHE A 242 2.77 -3.98 6.41
CA PHE A 242 3.44 -5.00 5.59
C PHE A 242 3.67 -4.51 4.15
N SER A 243 2.72 -3.79 3.57
CA SER A 243 2.68 -3.47 2.13
C SER A 243 3.59 -2.31 1.70
N GLU A 244 4.68 -2.03 2.41
CA GLU A 244 5.53 -0.87 2.16
C GLU A 244 6.16 -0.90 0.75
N THR A 245 6.78 -2.02 0.36
CA THR A 245 7.55 -2.11 -0.90
C THR A 245 6.72 -2.64 -2.07
N SER A 246 7.15 -2.38 -3.30
CA SER A 246 6.50 -2.93 -4.50
C SER A 246 6.44 -4.48 -4.47
N HIS A 247 7.45 -5.14 -3.91
CA HIS A 247 7.46 -6.59 -3.78
C HIS A 247 6.40 -7.08 -2.77
N ASP A 248 6.32 -6.45 -1.60
CA ASP A 248 5.35 -6.78 -0.56
C ASP A 248 3.91 -6.60 -1.06
N ARG A 249 3.65 -5.48 -1.76
CA ARG A 249 2.34 -5.20 -2.37
C ARG A 249 1.96 -6.27 -3.39
N LEU A 250 2.88 -6.62 -4.30
CA LEU A 250 2.63 -7.68 -5.29
C LEU A 250 2.40 -9.04 -4.62
N HIS A 251 3.12 -9.34 -3.53
CA HIS A 251 2.91 -10.56 -2.76
C HIS A 251 1.50 -10.62 -2.17
N ALA A 252 1.05 -9.54 -1.54
CA ALA A 252 -0.30 -9.43 -0.97
C ALA A 252 -1.39 -9.52 -2.05
N MET A 253 -1.24 -8.76 -3.15
CA MET A 253 -2.21 -8.73 -4.25
C MET A 253 -2.42 -10.12 -4.89
N ARG A 254 -1.33 -10.86 -5.12
CA ARG A 254 -1.40 -12.21 -5.72
C ARG A 254 -2.13 -13.23 -4.87
N ARG A 255 -2.36 -12.93 -3.58
CA ARG A 255 -3.05 -13.80 -2.63
C ARG A 255 -4.44 -13.27 -2.23
N GLY A 256 -5.02 -12.36 -3.03
CA GLY A 256 -6.40 -11.91 -2.85
C GLY A 256 -6.62 -10.85 -1.77
N ALA A 257 -5.58 -10.16 -1.29
CA ALA A 257 -5.73 -9.16 -0.24
C ALA A 257 -6.58 -7.94 -0.64
N VAL A 258 -6.62 -7.60 -1.94
CA VAL A 258 -7.32 -6.39 -2.44
C VAL A 258 -8.83 -6.47 -2.22
N GLU A 259 -9.43 -7.63 -2.51
CA GLU A 259 -10.88 -7.84 -2.36
C GLU A 259 -11.33 -7.59 -0.91
N LYS A 260 -10.61 -8.19 0.03
CA LYS A 260 -10.82 -8.02 1.49
C LYS A 260 -10.74 -6.56 1.93
N VAL A 261 -9.76 -5.83 1.41
CA VAL A 261 -9.61 -4.40 1.70
C VAL A 261 -10.78 -3.59 1.13
N VAL A 262 -11.26 -3.93 -0.07
CA VAL A 262 -12.44 -3.27 -0.66
C VAL A 262 -13.69 -3.57 0.15
N ASP A 263 -13.90 -4.82 0.57
CA ASP A 263 -15.05 -5.22 1.39
C ASP A 263 -15.11 -4.43 2.70
N ALA A 264 -13.98 -4.31 3.41
CA ALA A 264 -13.86 -3.52 4.63
C ALA A 264 -14.11 -2.01 4.38
N LEU A 265 -13.63 -1.47 3.25
CA LEU A 265 -13.84 -0.08 2.88
C LEU A 265 -15.32 0.23 2.58
N LEU A 266 -16.04 -0.75 2.03
CA LEU A 266 -17.44 -0.59 1.62
C LEU A 266 -18.45 -0.78 2.75
N LEU A 267 -18.01 -1.16 3.96
CA LEU A 267 -18.87 -1.14 5.14
C LEU A 267 -19.46 0.26 5.32
N ASP A 268 -20.78 0.31 5.53
CA ASP A 268 -21.54 1.56 5.69
C ASP A 268 -21.66 1.91 7.17
N PRO A 269 -21.04 3.01 7.65
CA PRO A 269 -21.28 3.46 9.01
C PRO A 269 -22.72 3.99 9.08
N HIS A 270 -23.60 3.32 9.83
CA HIS A 270 -25.01 3.70 9.95
C HIS A 270 -25.18 5.14 10.45
N MET A 271 -25.27 6.10 9.52
CA MET A 271 -25.24 7.55 9.82
C MET A 271 -26.41 8.04 10.67
N GLN A 272 -27.44 7.21 10.88
CA GLN A 272 -28.60 7.53 11.71
C GLN A 272 -28.31 7.36 13.22
N ALA A 273 -27.17 6.77 13.60
CA ALA A 273 -26.80 6.54 14.98
C ALA A 273 -25.29 6.78 15.25
N PRO A 274 -24.78 8.02 15.08
CA PRO A 274 -23.36 8.35 15.33
C PRO A 274 -22.95 8.25 16.82
N GLU A 275 -23.93 8.08 17.71
CA GLU A 275 -23.73 7.86 19.15
C GLU A 275 -23.45 6.38 19.48
N GLU A 276 -23.64 5.46 18.52
CA GLU A 276 -23.40 4.03 18.70
C GLU A 276 -21.92 3.67 18.46
N ASP A 277 -21.34 2.80 19.29
CA ASP A 277 -19.95 2.36 19.17
C ASP A 277 -19.67 1.71 17.80
N ASP A 278 -20.63 0.95 17.26
CA ASP A 278 -20.55 0.27 15.95
C ASP A 278 -20.30 1.24 14.79
N PHE A 279 -20.79 2.48 14.90
CA PHE A 279 -20.55 3.53 13.92
C PHE A 279 -19.05 3.85 13.83
N TRP A 280 -18.42 4.13 14.97
CA TRP A 280 -17.01 4.53 15.04
C TRP A 280 -16.07 3.38 14.68
N VAL A 281 -16.42 2.15 15.06
CA VAL A 281 -15.67 0.96 14.64
C VAL A 281 -15.69 0.81 13.12
N THR A 282 -16.85 1.01 12.47
CA THR A 282 -16.97 0.96 11.01
C THR A 282 -16.17 2.07 10.33
N VAL A 283 -16.20 3.28 10.90
CA VAL A 283 -15.38 4.40 10.43
C VAL A 283 -13.89 4.01 10.49
N SER A 284 -13.39 3.52 11.62
CA SER A 284 -11.99 3.08 11.79
C SER A 284 -11.58 1.96 10.83
N LEU A 285 -12.49 1.01 10.54
CA LEU A 285 -12.26 -0.01 9.51
C LEU A 285 -12.08 0.63 8.12
N ASN A 286 -12.96 1.55 7.74
CA ASN A 286 -12.83 2.24 6.44
C ASN A 286 -11.54 3.06 6.36
N GLU A 287 -11.11 3.72 7.44
CA GLU A 287 -9.88 4.51 7.46
C GLU A 287 -8.63 3.64 7.27
N THR A 288 -8.57 2.50 7.96
CA THR A 288 -7.46 1.55 7.82
C THR A 288 -7.49 0.89 6.44
N ALA A 289 -8.68 0.57 5.93
CA ALA A 289 -8.87 -0.02 4.60
C ALA A 289 -8.43 0.93 3.48
N VAL A 290 -8.75 2.23 3.55
CA VAL A 290 -8.27 3.19 2.54
C VAL A 290 -6.74 3.34 2.58
N GLY A 291 -6.14 3.26 3.77
CA GLY A 291 -4.69 3.18 3.99
C GLY A 291 -4.03 1.99 3.29
N CYS A 292 -4.70 0.84 3.26
CA CYS A 292 -4.27 -0.32 2.47
C CYS A 292 -4.48 -0.10 0.96
N LEU A 293 -5.67 0.36 0.58
CA LEU A 293 -6.11 0.41 -0.82
C LEU A 293 -5.23 1.33 -1.67
N VAL A 294 -4.79 2.47 -1.13
CA VAL A 294 -3.94 3.44 -1.85
C VAL A 294 -2.66 2.80 -2.39
N GLN A 295 -2.07 1.87 -1.62
CA GLN A 295 -0.81 1.21 -1.96
C GLN A 295 -0.97 0.28 -3.17
N TYR A 296 -2.13 -0.37 -3.28
CA TYR A 296 -2.47 -1.24 -4.40
C TYR A 296 -2.97 -0.46 -5.61
N ALA A 297 -3.57 0.72 -5.40
CA ALA A 297 -4.04 1.60 -6.46
C ALA A 297 -2.89 2.15 -7.34
N GLU A 298 -1.62 2.01 -6.96
CA GLU A 298 -0.51 2.39 -7.85
C GLU A 298 -0.29 1.40 -9.02
N PHE A 299 -0.84 0.18 -8.94
CA PHE A 299 -0.71 -0.82 -10.00
C PHE A 299 -1.82 -0.71 -11.04
N THR A 300 -1.46 -0.73 -12.33
CA THR A 300 -2.40 -0.53 -13.45
C THR A 300 -3.63 -1.45 -13.41
N GLY A 301 -3.46 -2.72 -13.06
CA GLY A 301 -4.60 -3.65 -12.96
C GLY A 301 -5.62 -3.22 -11.90
N THR A 302 -5.14 -2.80 -10.73
CA THR A 302 -5.99 -2.30 -9.64
C THR A 302 -6.61 -0.95 -9.97
N GLN A 303 -5.87 -0.05 -10.63
CA GLN A 303 -6.39 1.25 -11.09
C GLN A 303 -7.64 1.09 -11.94
N GLU A 304 -7.57 0.17 -12.92
CA GLU A 304 -8.69 -0.11 -13.81
C GLU A 304 -9.84 -0.85 -13.11
N ALA A 305 -9.54 -1.70 -12.13
CA ALA A 305 -10.57 -2.40 -11.34
C ALA A 305 -11.35 -1.42 -10.46
N ILE A 306 -10.67 -0.60 -9.66
CA ILE A 306 -11.31 0.40 -8.79
C ILE A 306 -12.08 1.42 -9.63
N ALA A 307 -11.52 1.92 -10.73
CA ALA A 307 -12.19 2.91 -11.57
C ALA A 307 -13.52 2.43 -12.18
N LYS A 308 -13.70 1.11 -12.33
CA LYS A 308 -14.95 0.49 -12.80
C LYS A 308 -15.94 0.24 -11.67
N ASP A 309 -15.45 0.05 -10.45
CA ASP A 309 -16.29 -0.13 -9.27
C ASP A 309 -16.84 1.20 -8.77
N ARG A 310 -18.11 1.45 -9.11
CA ARG A 310 -18.81 2.67 -8.70
C ARG A 310 -18.97 2.77 -7.18
N ALA A 311 -19.12 1.65 -6.47
CA ALA A 311 -19.28 1.68 -5.03
C ALA A 311 -17.99 2.17 -4.37
N THR A 312 -16.84 1.60 -4.75
CA THR A 312 -15.54 2.03 -4.22
C THR A 312 -15.24 3.48 -4.58
N VAL A 313 -15.44 3.89 -5.83
CA VAL A 313 -15.19 5.28 -6.25
C VAL A 313 -16.10 6.25 -5.50
N ASN A 314 -17.37 5.92 -5.31
CA ASN A 314 -18.29 6.77 -4.54
C ASN A 314 -17.86 6.87 -3.08
N LYS A 315 -17.47 5.76 -2.45
CA LYS A 315 -16.97 5.76 -1.07
C LYS A 315 -15.74 6.67 -0.92
N LEU A 316 -14.77 6.55 -1.84
CA LEU A 316 -13.58 7.42 -1.85
C LEU A 316 -13.95 8.90 -1.99
N ILE A 317 -14.88 9.24 -2.89
CA ILE A 317 -15.34 10.62 -3.03
C ILE A 317 -16.05 11.09 -1.76
N THR A 318 -16.90 10.26 -1.13
CA THR A 318 -17.57 10.59 0.13
C THR A 318 -16.56 10.88 1.24
N MET A 319 -15.50 10.08 1.36
CA MET A 319 -14.43 10.34 2.33
C MET A 319 -13.78 11.72 2.12
N VAL A 320 -13.59 12.15 0.87
CA VAL A 320 -13.06 13.49 0.57
C VAL A 320 -14.12 14.58 0.81
N GLU A 321 -15.38 14.34 0.43
CA GLU A 321 -16.51 15.25 0.61
C GLU A 321 -16.79 15.54 2.09
N CYS A 322 -16.55 14.59 3.00
CA CYS A 322 -16.63 14.80 4.45
C CYS A 322 -15.88 16.06 4.91
N ARG A 323 -14.83 16.46 4.19
CA ARG A 323 -14.03 17.64 4.53
C ARG A 323 -14.61 18.98 4.11
N LEU A 324 -15.72 18.98 3.38
CA LEU A 324 -16.47 20.19 3.09
C LEU A 324 -17.40 20.60 4.25
N HIS A 325 -17.76 19.63 5.09
CA HIS A 325 -18.65 19.81 6.23
C HIS A 325 -17.88 20.37 7.44
N ASP A 326 -18.62 21.00 8.36
CA ASP A 326 -18.04 21.57 9.58
C ASP A 326 -17.53 20.45 10.50
N THR A 327 -16.60 20.78 11.40
CA THR A 327 -15.86 19.82 12.24
C THR A 327 -16.76 18.91 13.08
N THR A 328 -18.01 19.30 13.33
CA THR A 328 -19.02 18.53 14.09
C THR A 328 -19.72 17.44 13.27
N THR A 329 -19.54 17.40 11.95
CA THR A 329 -20.27 16.48 11.04
C THR A 329 -19.35 15.62 10.17
N SER A 330 -18.04 15.87 10.18
CA SER A 330 -17.06 15.02 9.50
C SER A 330 -16.58 13.92 10.44
N TYR A 331 -16.92 12.68 10.13
CA TYR A 331 -16.51 11.52 10.92
C TYR A 331 -15.21 10.86 10.41
N TYR A 332 -14.85 11.02 9.13
CA TYR A 332 -13.52 10.64 8.66
C TYR A 332 -12.46 11.68 9.07
N SER A 333 -11.31 11.17 9.52
CA SER A 333 -10.12 11.94 9.83
C SER A 333 -9.59 12.67 8.60
N MET A 334 -8.78 13.70 8.86
CA MET A 334 -8.10 14.44 7.79
C MET A 334 -7.20 13.51 6.98
N TYR A 335 -6.48 12.62 7.66
CA TYR A 335 -5.51 11.74 7.01
C TYR A 335 -6.20 10.73 6.09
N SER A 336 -7.26 10.05 6.54
CA SER A 336 -8.00 9.11 5.68
C SER A 336 -8.61 9.81 4.45
N SER A 337 -9.06 11.06 4.59
CA SER A 337 -9.54 11.88 3.47
C SER A 337 -8.42 12.23 2.47
N GLN A 338 -7.20 12.53 2.95
CA GLN A 338 -6.02 12.73 2.09
C GLN A 338 -5.67 11.44 1.34
N ILE A 339 -5.69 10.30 2.02
CA ILE A 339 -5.42 9.00 1.40
C ILE A 339 -6.49 8.63 0.38
N ALA A 340 -7.77 8.94 0.63
CA ALA A 340 -8.84 8.72 -0.34
C ALA A 340 -8.63 9.57 -1.61
N ALA A 341 -8.24 10.84 -1.46
CA ALA A 341 -7.91 11.71 -2.59
C ALA A 341 -6.70 11.19 -3.38
N ASN A 342 -5.65 10.72 -2.69
CA ASN A 342 -4.49 10.08 -3.33
C ASN A 342 -4.91 8.79 -4.08
N THR A 343 -5.76 7.96 -3.48
CA THR A 343 -6.28 6.74 -4.13
C THR A 343 -7.04 7.07 -5.41
N LEU A 344 -7.85 8.12 -5.42
CA LEU A 344 -8.53 8.61 -6.64
C LEU A 344 -7.50 9.05 -7.70
N PHE A 345 -6.46 9.80 -7.32
CA PHE A 345 -5.37 10.17 -8.23
C PHE A 345 -4.68 8.93 -8.83
N CYS A 346 -4.34 7.95 -8.00
CA CYS A 346 -3.81 6.67 -8.44
C CYS A 346 -4.75 6.00 -9.46
N CYS A 347 -6.05 5.98 -9.20
CA CYS A 347 -7.06 5.47 -10.14
C CYS A 347 -7.11 6.26 -11.46
N ALA A 348 -6.74 7.54 -11.49
CA ALA A 348 -6.63 8.31 -12.74
C ALA A 348 -5.28 8.14 -13.46
N SER A 349 -4.35 7.37 -12.90
CA SER A 349 -2.96 7.33 -13.37
C SER A 349 -2.69 6.35 -14.50
N SER A 350 -3.61 5.41 -14.79
CA SER A 350 -3.49 4.55 -15.96
C SER A 350 -3.92 5.25 -17.26
N VAL A 351 -3.60 4.65 -18.41
CA VAL A 351 -4.05 5.15 -19.72
C VAL A 351 -5.56 4.98 -19.90
N ARG A 352 -6.17 3.93 -19.33
CA ARG A 352 -7.55 3.52 -19.61
C ARG A 352 -8.54 3.87 -18.53
N SER A 353 -8.16 3.76 -17.27
CA SER A 353 -9.04 4.01 -16.12
C SER A 353 -9.72 5.38 -16.12
N PRO A 354 -9.12 6.49 -16.62
CA PRO A 354 -9.85 7.76 -16.72
C PRO A 354 -11.12 7.67 -17.57
N ILE A 355 -11.21 6.73 -18.52
CA ILE A 355 -12.39 6.55 -19.39
C ILE A 355 -13.60 6.21 -18.53
N ASP A 356 -13.45 5.27 -17.60
CA ASP A 356 -14.55 4.80 -16.76
C ASP A 356 -14.94 5.85 -15.71
N LEU A 357 -13.96 6.59 -15.18
CA LEU A 357 -14.18 7.72 -14.28
C LEU A 357 -14.95 8.86 -14.97
N VAL A 358 -14.59 9.19 -16.21
CA VAL A 358 -15.27 10.24 -16.98
C VAL A 358 -16.67 9.82 -17.38
N ARG A 359 -16.85 8.58 -17.86
CA ARG A 359 -18.17 8.03 -18.19
C ARG A 359 -19.12 8.01 -17.00
N SER A 360 -18.59 7.81 -15.78
CA SER A 360 -19.38 7.81 -14.55
C SER A 360 -19.55 9.21 -13.93
N GLY A 361 -19.12 10.28 -14.59
CA GLY A 361 -19.29 11.65 -14.12
C GLY A 361 -18.40 12.04 -12.93
N VAL A 362 -17.39 11.23 -12.59
CA VAL A 362 -16.49 11.47 -11.43
C VAL A 362 -15.75 12.79 -11.59
N HIS A 363 -15.24 13.09 -12.78
CA HIS A 363 -14.56 14.35 -13.07
C HIS A 363 -15.41 15.59 -12.77
N VAL A 364 -16.72 15.56 -13.03
CA VAL A 364 -17.64 16.68 -12.72
C VAL A 364 -17.75 16.88 -11.20
N ARG A 365 -17.93 15.79 -10.46
CA ARG A 365 -17.96 15.83 -8.98
C ARG A 365 -16.64 16.34 -8.42
N MET A 366 -15.52 15.86 -8.95
CA MET A 366 -14.19 16.27 -8.51
C MET A 366 -13.89 17.74 -8.81
N ILE A 367 -14.39 18.31 -9.93
CA ILE A 367 -14.30 19.74 -10.21
C ILE A 367 -15.02 20.55 -9.12
N GLU A 368 -16.26 20.19 -8.80
CA GLU A 368 -17.05 20.89 -7.79
C GLU A 368 -16.44 20.77 -6.38
N LEU A 369 -16.00 19.57 -6.02
CA LEU A 369 -15.32 19.29 -4.77
C LEU A 369 -14.03 20.11 -4.66
N THR A 370 -13.18 20.09 -5.68
CA THR A 370 -11.92 20.87 -5.71
C THR A 370 -12.17 22.37 -5.63
N ARG A 371 -13.21 22.87 -6.31
CA ARG A 371 -13.62 24.28 -6.25
C ARG A 371 -13.98 24.71 -4.83
N LYS A 372 -14.82 23.92 -4.14
CA LYS A 372 -15.18 24.18 -2.74
C LYS A 372 -13.98 24.06 -1.81
N LEU A 373 -13.13 23.06 -2.04
CA LEU A 373 -11.92 22.85 -1.25
C LEU A 373 -10.96 24.03 -1.35
N LEU A 374 -10.76 24.59 -2.54
CA LEU A 374 -9.91 25.76 -2.78
C LEU A 374 -10.55 27.09 -2.35
N ALA A 375 -11.86 27.14 -2.09
CA ALA A 375 -12.56 28.34 -1.63
C ALA A 375 -12.39 28.58 -0.13
N LYS A 376 -12.30 27.52 0.68
CA LYS A 376 -12.01 27.58 2.11
C LYS A 376 -10.50 27.41 2.35
N GLN A 377 -9.99 27.85 3.51
CA GLN A 377 -8.68 27.42 4.00
C GLN A 377 -8.77 25.96 4.46
N ASN A 378 -8.78 25.04 3.49
CA ASN A 378 -8.80 23.60 3.75
C ASN A 378 -7.40 23.01 3.72
N ASP A 379 -7.30 21.71 3.93
CA ASP A 379 -6.03 20.99 3.90
C ASP A 379 -5.34 21.03 2.52
N MET A 380 -4.01 21.17 2.55
CA MET A 380 -3.19 21.29 1.35
C MET A 380 -3.11 19.97 0.56
N ALA A 381 -2.93 18.83 1.24
CA ALA A 381 -2.68 17.56 0.58
C ALA A 381 -3.92 17.05 -0.15
N ILE A 382 -5.12 17.22 0.44
CA ILE A 382 -6.38 16.91 -0.26
C ILE A 382 -6.47 17.71 -1.56
N ARG A 383 -6.25 19.03 -1.49
CA ARG A 383 -6.31 19.91 -2.66
C ARG A 383 -5.30 19.51 -3.72
N TYR A 384 -4.09 19.15 -3.30
CA TYR A 384 -3.03 18.66 -4.18
C TYR A 384 -3.48 17.40 -4.94
N TYR A 385 -3.90 16.34 -4.22
CA TYR A 385 -4.32 15.08 -4.84
C TYR A 385 -5.55 15.24 -5.74
N CYS A 386 -6.52 16.10 -5.37
CA CYS A 386 -7.64 16.43 -6.24
C CYS A 386 -7.19 17.17 -7.53
N CYS A 387 -6.22 18.08 -7.44
CA CYS A 387 -5.69 18.80 -8.61
C CYS A 387 -4.94 17.87 -9.56
N ILE A 388 -4.06 17.00 -9.05
CA ILE A 388 -3.34 16.05 -9.91
C ILE A 388 -4.27 14.97 -10.47
N PHE A 389 -5.35 14.59 -9.78
CA PHE A 389 -6.43 13.78 -10.36
C PHE A 389 -7.02 14.45 -11.62
N LEU A 390 -7.45 15.71 -11.51
CA LEU A 390 -8.05 16.45 -12.62
C LEU A 390 -7.05 16.65 -13.77
N GLY A 391 -5.79 16.95 -13.43
CA GLY A 391 -4.71 17.03 -14.40
C GLY A 391 -4.53 15.70 -15.17
N ARG A 392 -4.53 14.56 -14.47
CA ARG A 392 -4.41 13.24 -15.11
C ARG A 392 -5.58 12.91 -16.03
N VAL A 393 -6.81 13.26 -15.64
CA VAL A 393 -7.99 13.13 -16.51
C VAL A 393 -7.79 13.95 -17.80
N LEU A 394 -7.31 15.20 -17.68
CA LEU A 394 -7.07 16.08 -18.82
C LEU A 394 -5.91 15.62 -19.72
N CYS A 395 -4.92 14.92 -19.16
CA CYS A 395 -3.83 14.29 -19.89
C CYS A 395 -4.22 13.02 -20.65
N CYS A 396 -5.38 12.42 -20.38
CA CYS A 396 -5.71 11.10 -20.91
C CYS A 396 -5.96 11.16 -22.42
N PRO A 397 -5.15 10.48 -23.26
CA PRO A 397 -5.27 10.58 -24.72
C PRO A 397 -6.52 9.93 -25.31
N LEU A 398 -7.28 9.21 -24.49
CA LEU A 398 -8.48 8.49 -24.89
C LEU A 398 -9.77 9.25 -24.55
N ILE A 399 -9.66 10.46 -24.01
CA ILE A 399 -10.79 11.25 -23.53
C ILE A 399 -10.77 12.62 -24.19
N LYS A 400 -11.96 13.07 -24.61
CA LYS A 400 -12.16 14.42 -25.13
C LYS A 400 -13.18 15.15 -24.26
N LEU A 401 -12.68 16.03 -23.40
CA LEU A 401 -13.52 16.94 -22.61
C LEU A 401 -13.91 18.16 -23.44
N ASP A 402 -15.03 18.80 -23.10
CA ASP A 402 -15.45 20.06 -23.72
C ASP A 402 -14.61 21.24 -23.23
N SER A 403 -14.62 22.34 -24.00
CA SER A 403 -13.79 23.51 -23.71
C SER A 403 -14.09 24.18 -22.37
N ASN A 404 -15.33 24.14 -21.88
CA ASN A 404 -15.68 24.77 -20.61
C ASN A 404 -15.14 23.95 -19.44
N THR A 405 -15.29 22.62 -19.49
CA THR A 405 -14.69 21.71 -18.50
C THR A 405 -13.18 21.88 -18.42
N ILE A 406 -12.49 21.98 -19.56
CA ILE A 406 -11.03 22.21 -19.60
C ILE A 406 -10.67 23.54 -18.91
N LYS A 407 -11.36 24.63 -19.26
CA LYS A 407 -11.12 25.95 -18.65
C LYS A 407 -11.36 25.96 -17.15
N ASP A 408 -12.37 25.22 -16.69
CA ASP A 408 -12.67 25.10 -15.27
C ASP A 408 -11.58 24.34 -14.52
N ILE A 409 -11.08 23.24 -15.08
CA ILE A 409 -9.92 22.52 -14.52
C ILE A 409 -8.70 23.45 -14.47
N ASP A 410 -8.36 24.11 -15.58
CA ASP A 410 -7.19 25.00 -15.65
C ASP A 410 -7.20 26.09 -14.57
N LYS A 411 -8.36 26.73 -14.33
CA LYS A 411 -8.52 27.72 -13.26
C LYS A 411 -8.25 27.14 -11.87
N LEU A 412 -8.68 25.91 -11.62
CA LEU A 412 -8.46 25.24 -10.33
C LEU A 412 -6.97 24.90 -10.14
N LEU A 413 -6.31 24.40 -11.18
CA LEU A 413 -4.87 24.09 -11.15
C LEU A 413 -4.04 25.35 -10.89
N ASP A 414 -4.33 26.43 -11.61
CA ASP A 414 -3.63 27.71 -11.45
C ASP A 414 -3.87 28.30 -10.05
N LYS A 415 -5.11 28.23 -9.55
CA LYS A 415 -5.42 28.66 -8.19
C LYS A 415 -4.64 27.85 -7.16
N PHE A 416 -4.56 26.53 -7.28
CA PHE A 416 -3.76 25.71 -6.37
C PHE A 416 -2.27 26.10 -6.39
N MET A 417 -1.67 26.19 -7.58
CA MET A 417 -0.25 26.56 -7.72
C MET A 417 0.07 27.98 -7.25
N SER A 418 -0.93 28.88 -7.22
CA SER A 418 -0.77 30.23 -6.63
C SER A 418 -0.76 30.24 -5.11
N LEU A 419 -1.36 29.22 -4.47
CA LEU A 419 -1.52 29.13 -3.02
C LEU A 419 -0.44 28.30 -2.33
N HIS A 420 0.24 27.42 -3.07
CA HIS A 420 1.13 26.40 -2.50
C HIS A 420 2.47 26.36 -3.22
N LYS A 421 3.49 25.85 -2.52
CA LYS A 421 4.82 25.62 -3.09
C LYS A 421 5.11 24.12 -3.16
N PRO A 422 5.94 23.67 -4.12
CA PRO A 422 6.35 22.26 -4.18
C PRO A 422 6.95 21.77 -2.86
N GLU A 423 7.75 22.62 -2.20
CA GLU A 423 8.49 22.26 -0.99
C GLU A 423 7.54 21.88 0.17
N ASP A 424 6.35 22.48 0.22
CA ASP A 424 5.30 22.16 1.21
C ASP A 424 4.78 20.73 1.01
N ILE A 425 4.64 20.29 -0.24
CA ILE A 425 4.20 18.93 -0.58
C ILE A 425 5.26 17.91 -0.19
N SER A 426 6.52 18.16 -0.57
CA SER A 426 7.62 17.24 -0.23
C SER A 426 7.79 17.08 1.28
N ALA A 427 7.68 18.18 2.05
CA ALA A 427 7.78 18.11 3.50
C ALA A 427 6.62 17.31 4.10
N TRP A 428 5.42 17.44 3.53
CA TRP A 428 4.26 16.68 3.97
C TRP A 428 4.38 15.19 3.62
N GLU A 429 4.78 14.84 2.39
CA GLU A 429 4.95 13.44 1.97
C GLU A 429 6.07 12.75 2.77
N GLU A 430 7.18 13.45 3.03
CA GLU A 430 8.28 12.92 3.84
C GLU A 430 7.85 12.67 5.29
N LYS A 431 7.09 13.61 5.89
CA LYS A 431 6.53 13.44 7.24
C LYS A 431 5.63 12.21 7.37
N HIS A 432 4.95 11.82 6.30
CA HIS A 432 4.05 10.66 6.28
C HIS A 432 4.67 9.43 5.60
N ASN A 433 5.99 9.42 5.39
CA ASN A 433 6.76 8.30 4.84
C ASN A 433 6.21 7.76 3.50
N TYR A 434 5.80 8.64 2.59
CA TYR A 434 5.30 8.20 1.28
C TYR A 434 6.36 7.40 0.51
N VAL A 435 5.94 6.27 -0.07
CA VAL A 435 6.76 5.39 -0.90
C VAL A 435 6.04 5.12 -2.22
N TRP A 436 6.47 5.80 -3.26
CA TRP A 436 5.96 5.64 -4.62
C TRP A 436 6.62 4.47 -5.35
N ILE A 437 5.87 3.73 -6.16
CA ILE A 437 6.44 2.64 -6.99
C ILE A 437 6.74 3.07 -8.42
N THR A 438 6.27 4.25 -8.85
CA THR A 438 6.55 4.81 -10.18
C THR A 438 6.46 6.33 -10.22
N MET A 439 7.31 6.95 -11.04
CA MET A 439 7.30 8.39 -11.34
C MET A 439 6.48 8.75 -12.59
N VAL A 440 6.01 7.75 -13.33
CA VAL A 440 5.36 7.94 -14.64
C VAL A 440 4.12 8.85 -14.59
N PRO A 441 3.22 8.78 -13.58
CA PRO A 441 2.04 9.66 -13.55
C PRO A 441 2.39 11.14 -13.49
N PHE A 442 3.40 11.51 -12.71
CA PHE A 442 3.86 12.89 -12.54
C PHE A 442 4.57 13.41 -13.79
N ILE A 443 5.45 12.60 -14.40
CA ILE A 443 6.10 12.96 -15.66
C ILE A 443 5.06 13.11 -16.78
N THR A 444 3.99 12.30 -16.76
CA THR A 444 2.93 12.41 -17.77
C THR A 444 2.24 13.77 -17.72
N LEU A 445 2.05 14.36 -16.53
CA LEU A 445 1.55 15.74 -16.40
C LEU A 445 2.52 16.74 -17.05
N ALA A 446 3.84 16.59 -16.82
CA ALA A 446 4.85 17.54 -17.31
C ALA A 446 4.99 17.54 -18.85
N PHE A 447 4.72 16.40 -19.49
CA PHE A 447 4.67 16.26 -20.96
C PHE A 447 3.37 16.77 -21.59
N ALA A 448 2.34 17.10 -20.78
CA ALA A 448 0.99 17.38 -21.27
C ALA A 448 0.68 18.89 -21.29
N GLY A 449 1.39 19.64 -22.14
CA GLY A 449 1.17 21.09 -22.33
C GLY A 449 0.09 21.45 -23.35
N GLY A 450 -0.54 20.46 -23.98
CA GLY A 450 -1.47 20.70 -25.08
C GLY A 450 -0.82 21.43 -26.25
N HIS A 451 -1.55 22.37 -26.86
CA HIS A 451 -1.12 23.07 -28.08
C HIS A 451 0.06 24.04 -27.87
N SER A 452 0.34 24.50 -26.65
CA SER A 452 1.42 25.48 -26.40
C SER A 452 2.81 24.94 -26.75
N ILE A 453 3.02 23.64 -26.62
CA ILE A 453 4.31 22.99 -26.92
C ILE A 453 4.58 22.99 -28.43
N ARG A 454 3.53 22.78 -29.24
CA ARG A 454 3.66 22.64 -30.70
C ARG A 454 3.66 23.98 -31.44
N LEU A 455 2.98 25.00 -30.89
CA LEU A 455 3.01 26.37 -31.42
C LEU A 455 4.43 26.97 -31.51
N LYS A 456 5.43 26.36 -30.83
CA LYS A 456 6.85 26.76 -30.91
C LYS A 456 7.56 26.33 -32.20
N TYR A 457 7.08 25.31 -32.91
CA TYR A 457 7.85 24.65 -33.97
C TYR A 457 7.09 24.46 -35.30
N ASP A 458 5.79 24.77 -35.38
CA ASP A 458 4.99 24.63 -36.60
C ASP A 458 4.15 25.90 -36.90
N THR A 459 4.12 26.35 -38.16
CA THR A 459 3.21 27.38 -38.73
C THR A 459 1.83 26.83 -39.10
N VAL A 460 1.48 25.64 -38.61
CA VAL A 460 0.27 24.90 -39.01
C VAL A 460 -0.97 25.53 -38.35
N PRO A 461 -2.05 25.84 -39.11
CA PRO A 461 -3.29 26.37 -38.56
C PRO A 461 -3.87 25.46 -37.46
N THR A 462 -4.19 26.06 -36.32
CA THR A 462 -4.70 25.40 -35.09
C THR A 462 -5.94 24.54 -35.29
N HIS A 463 -6.72 24.77 -36.36
CA HIS A 463 -7.95 24.04 -36.66
C HIS A 463 -7.75 22.65 -37.29
N ALA A 464 -6.55 22.31 -37.75
CA ALA A 464 -6.24 21.02 -38.39
C ALA A 464 -5.48 20.03 -37.49
N LEU A 465 -5.22 20.40 -36.24
CA LEU A 465 -4.38 19.60 -35.34
C LEU A 465 -5.21 18.58 -34.53
N PRO A 466 -4.72 17.34 -34.39
CA PRO A 466 -5.34 16.38 -33.48
C PRO A 466 -5.30 16.91 -32.04
N TRP A 467 -6.30 16.54 -31.24
CA TRP A 467 -6.34 16.83 -29.80
C TRP A 467 -5.01 16.44 -29.16
N LEU A 468 -4.39 17.36 -28.43
CA LEU A 468 -3.11 17.17 -27.75
C LEU A 468 -3.36 17.00 -26.24
N PRO A 469 -2.65 16.08 -25.57
CA PRO A 469 -2.83 15.84 -24.14
C PRO A 469 -2.59 17.09 -23.29
N GLY A 470 -3.52 17.37 -22.37
CA GLY A 470 -3.34 18.39 -21.35
C GLY A 470 -3.52 19.84 -21.81
N SER A 471 -2.91 20.75 -21.05
CA SER A 471 -2.98 22.20 -21.18
C SER A 471 -1.72 22.84 -20.60
N PRO A 472 -1.45 24.13 -20.84
CA PRO A 472 -0.33 24.83 -20.20
C PRO A 472 -0.36 24.75 -18.66
N ALA A 473 -1.56 24.82 -18.05
CA ALA A 473 -1.72 24.69 -16.60
C ALA A 473 -1.37 23.26 -16.13
N THR A 474 -1.73 22.25 -16.91
CA THR A 474 -1.37 20.84 -16.62
C THR A 474 0.14 20.61 -16.69
N GLN A 475 0.82 21.16 -17.68
CA GLN A 475 2.29 21.10 -17.78
C GLN A 475 2.96 21.79 -16.58
N ARG A 476 2.50 22.99 -16.20
CA ARG A 476 3.01 23.68 -15.01
C ARG A 476 2.79 22.87 -13.73
N LEU A 477 1.63 22.25 -13.57
CA LEU A 477 1.35 21.33 -12.47
C LEU A 477 2.31 20.13 -12.50
N GLY A 478 2.60 19.56 -13.66
CA GLY A 478 3.58 18.48 -13.80
C GLY A 478 4.99 18.90 -13.40
N LEU A 479 5.43 20.11 -13.78
CA LEU A 479 6.73 20.66 -13.36
C LEU A 479 6.77 20.97 -11.87
N PHE A 480 5.65 21.47 -11.31
CA PHE A 480 5.46 21.60 -9.87
C PHE A 480 5.60 20.25 -9.16
N CYS A 481 5.05 19.18 -9.76
CA CYS A 481 5.19 17.82 -9.22
C CYS A 481 6.64 17.35 -9.23
N LEU A 482 7.34 17.49 -10.37
CA LEU A 482 8.74 17.06 -10.48
C LEU A 482 9.66 17.74 -9.47
N ARG A 483 9.42 19.02 -9.15
CA ARG A 483 10.22 19.75 -8.16
C ARG A 483 10.17 19.12 -6.78
N HIS A 484 8.97 18.82 -6.26
CA HIS A 484 8.88 18.21 -4.93
C HIS A 484 9.22 16.73 -4.95
N MET A 485 8.85 15.99 -6.01
CA MET A 485 9.18 14.58 -6.09
C MET A 485 10.69 14.37 -6.12
N CYS A 486 11.45 15.21 -6.84
CA CYS A 486 12.91 15.13 -6.86
C CYS A 486 13.56 15.63 -5.55
N ALA A 487 12.83 16.16 -4.58
CA ALA A 487 13.39 16.51 -3.28
C ALA A 487 13.76 15.27 -2.44
N SER A 488 13.14 14.11 -2.73
CA SER A 488 13.45 12.83 -2.08
C SER A 488 14.55 12.07 -2.84
N PRO A 489 15.61 11.58 -2.15
CA PRO A 489 16.62 10.69 -2.74
C PRO A 489 16.04 9.40 -3.30
N GLU A 490 15.01 8.84 -2.64
CA GLU A 490 14.33 7.60 -3.05
C GLU A 490 13.60 7.80 -4.38
N ASN A 491 12.87 8.89 -4.52
CA ASN A 491 12.22 9.26 -5.78
C ASN A 491 13.25 9.51 -6.90
N CYS A 492 14.40 10.12 -6.59
CA CYS A 492 15.49 10.25 -7.55
C CYS A 492 16.06 8.88 -7.97
N SER A 493 16.20 7.95 -7.02
CA SER A 493 16.57 6.56 -7.34
C SER A 493 15.55 5.90 -8.25
N LEU A 494 14.26 6.13 -8.01
CA LEU A 494 13.16 5.62 -8.83
C LEU A 494 13.22 6.16 -10.27
N VAL A 495 13.48 7.46 -10.47
CA VAL A 495 13.71 8.04 -11.82
C VAL A 495 14.82 7.31 -12.57
N ARG A 496 15.93 6.97 -11.89
CA ARG A 496 17.05 6.22 -12.49
C ARG A 496 16.64 4.78 -12.80
N LYS A 497 16.00 4.10 -11.84
CA LYS A 497 15.55 2.71 -11.96
C LYS A 497 14.58 2.52 -13.13
N GLU A 498 13.65 3.45 -13.32
CA GLU A 498 12.69 3.45 -14.42
C GLU A 498 13.25 4.01 -15.74
N LYS A 499 14.54 4.40 -15.77
CA LYS A 499 15.23 4.98 -16.94
C LYS A 499 14.51 6.22 -17.51
N LEU A 500 14.00 7.07 -16.63
CA LEU A 500 13.18 8.23 -16.99
C LEU A 500 14.00 9.51 -17.25
N LEU A 501 15.24 9.56 -16.77
CA LEU A 501 16.11 10.73 -16.90
C LEU A 501 16.31 11.23 -18.35
N PRO A 502 16.56 10.37 -19.37
CA PRO A 502 16.71 10.85 -20.74
C PRO A 502 15.48 11.62 -21.27
N TYR A 503 14.28 11.22 -20.84
CA TYR A 503 13.05 11.90 -21.23
C TYR A 503 12.91 13.28 -20.59
N LEU A 504 13.34 13.44 -19.33
CA LEU A 504 13.35 14.74 -18.66
C LEU A 504 14.35 15.70 -19.33
N VAL A 505 15.51 15.20 -19.75
CA VAL A 505 16.47 15.99 -20.54
C VAL A 505 15.85 16.42 -21.87
N CYS A 506 15.16 15.52 -22.58
CA CYS A 506 14.44 15.88 -23.80
C CYS A 506 13.31 16.88 -23.55
N LEU A 507 12.53 16.73 -22.47
CA LEU A 507 11.44 17.65 -22.12
C LEU A 507 11.96 19.08 -21.98
N LYS A 508 13.12 19.28 -21.35
CA LYS A 508 13.76 20.59 -21.19
C LYS A 508 13.97 21.32 -22.51
N TRP A 509 14.21 20.60 -23.61
CA TRP A 509 14.40 21.21 -24.94
C TRP A 509 13.13 21.87 -25.47
N TYR A 510 11.96 21.48 -24.96
CA TYR A 510 10.66 22.02 -25.37
C TYR A 510 10.09 23.06 -24.39
N LEU A 511 10.78 23.33 -23.28
CA LEU A 511 10.40 24.32 -22.28
C LEU A 511 11.17 25.62 -22.49
N ASP A 512 10.56 26.74 -22.08
CA ASP A 512 11.19 28.07 -22.07
C ASP A 512 11.00 28.75 -20.71
N GLY A 513 11.71 29.84 -20.49
CA GLY A 513 11.53 30.72 -19.32
C GLY A 513 11.55 29.97 -17.99
N LYS A 514 10.59 30.30 -17.12
CA LYS A 514 10.51 29.78 -15.75
C LYS A 514 10.28 28.26 -15.72
N GLU A 515 9.55 27.71 -16.67
CA GLU A 515 9.30 26.27 -16.79
C GLU A 515 10.60 25.50 -17.08
N ARG A 516 11.44 26.04 -17.97
CA ARG A 516 12.75 25.44 -18.28
C ARG A 516 13.70 25.52 -17.08
N GLU A 517 13.72 26.65 -16.39
CA GLU A 517 14.53 26.85 -15.18
C GLU A 517 14.11 25.90 -14.05
N ALA A 518 12.80 25.71 -13.87
CA ALA A 518 12.26 24.77 -12.89
C ALA A 518 12.75 23.34 -13.15
N LEU A 519 12.72 22.87 -14.40
CA LEU A 519 13.23 21.54 -14.75
C LEU A 519 14.76 21.45 -14.69
N ASP A 520 15.47 22.52 -15.03
CA ASP A 520 16.94 22.57 -14.90
C ASP A 520 17.39 22.33 -13.46
N HIS A 521 16.70 22.94 -12.49
CA HIS A 521 16.98 22.71 -11.08
C HIS A 521 16.85 21.22 -10.69
N CYS A 522 15.80 20.54 -11.14
CA CYS A 522 15.62 19.10 -10.90
C CYS A 522 16.73 18.28 -11.57
N LEU A 523 17.10 18.60 -12.81
CA LEU A 523 18.10 17.84 -13.58
C LEU A 523 19.51 17.91 -12.96
N ARG A 524 19.83 18.97 -12.22
CA ARG A 524 21.13 19.09 -11.52
C ARG A 524 21.36 17.99 -10.48
N LEU A 525 20.30 17.41 -9.93
CA LEU A 525 20.36 16.29 -8.97
C LEU A 525 20.84 14.98 -9.63
N PHE A 526 20.90 14.95 -10.96
CA PHE A 526 21.30 13.78 -11.75
C PHE A 526 22.60 14.01 -12.52
N SER A 527 23.31 15.11 -12.26
CA SER A 527 24.56 15.44 -12.96
C SER A 527 25.74 14.55 -12.53
N PRO A 528 26.66 14.20 -13.45
CA PRO A 528 26.56 14.38 -14.90
C PRO A 528 25.58 13.36 -15.51
N HIS A 529 24.85 13.78 -16.55
CA HIS A 529 23.98 12.90 -17.31
C HIS A 529 24.43 12.82 -18.78
N GLU A 530 24.35 11.63 -19.35
CA GLU A 530 24.69 11.41 -20.76
C GLU A 530 23.65 12.05 -21.70
N PRO A 531 24.03 12.41 -22.94
CA PRO A 531 23.06 12.84 -23.93
C PRO A 531 22.03 11.72 -24.19
N PRO A 532 20.71 12.05 -24.32
CA PRO A 532 19.69 11.05 -24.59
C PRO A 532 19.95 10.29 -25.89
N ALA A 533 19.73 8.97 -25.87
CA ALA A 533 19.75 8.17 -27.09
C ALA A 533 18.67 8.62 -28.07
N LEU A 534 18.89 8.41 -29.38
CA LEU A 534 17.93 8.78 -30.43
C LEU A 534 16.53 8.18 -30.20
N SER A 535 16.46 6.97 -29.67
CA SER A 535 15.20 6.32 -29.30
C SER A 535 14.44 7.08 -28.21
N ALA A 536 15.13 7.59 -27.20
CA ALA A 536 14.54 8.41 -26.14
C ALA A 536 14.09 9.77 -26.68
N ILE A 537 14.87 10.39 -27.57
CA ILE A 537 14.50 11.64 -28.25
C ILE A 537 13.21 11.46 -29.05
N ALA A 538 13.15 10.44 -29.92
CA ALA A 538 11.97 10.16 -30.74
C ALA A 538 10.72 9.86 -29.89
N LYS A 539 10.87 9.05 -28.83
CA LYS A 539 9.79 8.76 -27.88
C LYS A 539 9.37 10.01 -27.09
N ALA A 540 10.29 10.87 -26.69
CA ALA A 540 9.94 12.13 -26.03
C ALA A 540 9.15 13.06 -26.96
N THR A 541 9.52 13.16 -28.24
CA THR A 541 8.74 13.93 -29.23
C THR A 541 7.34 13.35 -29.41
N LEU A 542 7.23 12.02 -29.54
CA LEU A 542 5.93 11.34 -29.65
C LEU A 542 5.09 11.50 -28.38
N ALA A 543 5.71 11.51 -27.19
CA ALA A 543 5.03 11.71 -25.92
C ALA A 543 4.29 13.04 -25.82
N LEU A 544 4.79 14.10 -26.45
CA LEU A 544 4.13 15.41 -26.52
C LEU A 544 2.84 15.37 -27.36
N ILE A 545 2.72 14.41 -28.27
CA ILE A 545 1.59 14.28 -29.20
C ILE A 545 0.60 13.21 -28.74
N ARG A 546 1.10 12.06 -28.30
CA ARG A 546 0.31 10.85 -27.98
C ARG A 546 0.16 10.61 -26.48
N GLY A 547 0.81 11.42 -25.65
CA GLY A 547 0.91 11.22 -24.21
C GLY A 547 2.14 10.39 -23.84
N PHE A 548 2.73 10.70 -22.68
CA PHE A 548 3.97 10.08 -22.21
C PHE A 548 3.83 8.59 -21.94
N GLN A 549 2.86 8.21 -21.11
CA GLN A 549 2.69 6.83 -20.66
C GLN A 549 2.44 5.81 -21.79
N PRO A 550 1.59 6.07 -22.80
CA PRO A 550 1.48 5.17 -23.96
C PRO A 550 2.80 5.04 -24.72
N THR A 551 3.54 6.14 -24.89
CA THR A 551 4.77 6.19 -25.69
C THR A 551 5.94 5.50 -25.00
N LEU A 552 5.99 5.53 -23.66
CA LEU A 552 7.00 4.83 -22.88
C LEU A 552 6.96 3.30 -23.08
N ARG A 553 5.78 2.75 -23.43
CA ARG A 553 5.55 1.32 -23.66
C ARG A 553 5.75 0.86 -25.11
N MET A 554 5.93 1.80 -26.05
CA MET A 554 6.37 1.54 -27.43
C MET A 554 7.87 1.26 -27.44
#